data_AF-A0A7W8HA98-F1
#
_entry.id   AF-A0A7W8HA98-F1
#
_cell.length_a   1.000
_cell.length_b   1.000
_cell.length_c   1.000
_cell.angle_alpha   90.00
_cell.angle_beta   90.00
_cell.angle_gamma   90.00
#
_symmetry.space_group_name_H-M   'P 1'
#
loop_
_entity.id
_entity.type
_entity.pdbx_description
1 polymer ?
#
loop_
_entity_poly.entity_id
_entity_poly.type
_entity_poly.pdbx_seq_one_letter_code
_entity_poly.pdbx_strand_id
1 'polypeptide(L)'
;MPNIKPISDLRNYSEVLRDVTVGSPVFLTKNGRGRYAILDMKDYEKVKATIKLLNALEKGKKSGEEKGWVLSDDVRTRFGEK
;
A
#
# COMPACT_ATOMS: atom_id res chain seq x y z
N MET A 1 -5.53 3.95 18.60
CA MET A 1 -4.46 4.95 18.79
C MET A 1 -3.21 4.43 18.08
N PRO A 2 -2.45 5.25 17.34
CA PRO A 2 -1.24 4.78 16.66
C PRO A 2 -0.21 4.28 17.68
N ASN A 3 0.40 3.12 17.43
CA ASN A 3 1.46 2.58 18.27
C ASN A 3 2.76 3.31 17.95
N ILE A 4 3.23 4.18 18.86
CA ILE A 4 4.38 5.05 18.65
C ILE A 4 5.44 4.74 19.71
N LYS A 5 6.67 4.45 19.27
CA LYS A 5 7.82 4.18 20.14
C LYS A 5 9.03 5.03 19.73
N PRO A 6 9.96 5.39 20.63
CA PRO A 6 11.23 5.99 20.21
C PRO A 6 12.11 4.97 19.50
N ILE A 7 12.93 5.43 18.55
CA ILE A 7 13.85 4.57 17.79
C ILE A 7 14.85 3.84 18.69
N SER A 8 15.11 4.38 19.89
CA SER A 8 15.96 3.74 20.89
C SER A 8 15.44 2.39 21.36
N ASP A 9 14.13 2.12 21.27
CA ASP A 9 13.52 0.87 21.71
C ASP A 9 13.93 -0.31 20.82
N LEU A 10 14.42 -0.04 19.61
CA LEU A 10 15.03 -1.07 18.75
C LEU A 10 16.28 -1.73 19.35
N ARG A 11 16.86 -1.16 20.43
CA ARG A 11 17.87 -1.87 21.23
C ARG A 11 17.34 -3.20 21.75
N ASN A 12 16.04 -3.28 22.07
CA ASN A 12 15.32 -4.52 22.36
C ASN A 12 14.23 -4.76 21.30
N TYR A 13 14.67 -4.99 20.06
CA TYR A 13 13.77 -5.09 18.91
C TYR A 13 12.68 -6.17 19.07
N SER A 14 12.90 -7.22 19.86
CA SER A 14 11.90 -8.27 20.08
C SER A 14 10.61 -7.75 20.72
N GLU A 15 10.68 -6.77 21.61
CA GLU A 15 9.49 -6.14 22.19
C GLU A 15 8.75 -5.27 21.18
N VAL A 16 9.50 -4.55 20.33
CA VAL A 16 8.94 -3.73 19.26
C VAL A 16 8.20 -4.61 18.24
N LEU A 17 8.81 -5.73 17.83
CA LEU A 17 8.25 -6.62 16.82
C LEU A 17 7.02 -7.41 17.29
N ARG A 18 6.84 -7.64 18.59
CA ARG A 18 5.62 -8.28 19.13
C ARG A 18 4.36 -7.47 18.86
N ASP A 19 4.51 -6.15 18.82
CA ASP A 19 3.39 -5.24 18.58
C ASP A 19 3.10 -5.01 17.09
N VAL A 20 3.97 -5.51 16.20
CA VAL A 20 3.80 -5.41 14.75
C VAL A 20 2.98 -6.59 14.27
N THR A 21 1.68 -6.35 14.08
CA THR A 21 0.76 -7.35 13.52
C THR A 21 0.02 -6.76 12.33
N VAL A 22 -0.64 -7.61 11.54
CA VAL A 22 -1.49 -7.17 10.42
C VAL A 22 -2.49 -6.10 10.89
N GLY A 23 -2.50 -4.96 10.21
CA GLY A 23 -3.34 -3.79 10.54
C GLY A 23 -2.86 -2.97 11.74
N SER A 24 -1.76 -3.34 12.39
CA SER A 24 -1.19 -2.68 13.57
C SER A 24 0.29 -2.37 13.37
N PRO A 25 0.62 -1.33 12.58
CA PRO A 25 2.00 -0.88 12.43
C PRO A 25 2.52 -0.22 13.71
N VAL A 26 3.84 -0.31 13.89
CA VAL A 26 4.56 0.47 14.91
C VAL A 26 5.29 1.63 14.23
N PHE A 27 5.04 2.84 14.70
CA PHE A 27 5.71 4.05 14.22
C PHE A 27 6.85 4.42 15.16
N LEU A 28 8.02 4.71 14.59
CA LEU A 28 9.19 5.09 15.36
C LEU A 28 9.48 6.58 15.26
N THR A 29 9.78 7.18 16.41
CA THR A 29 10.21 8.58 16.50
C THR A 29 11.71 8.71 16.71
N LYS A 30 12.32 9.75 16.14
CA LYS A 30 13.68 10.19 16.46
C LYS A 30 13.60 11.62 16.97
N ASN A 31 14.03 11.85 18.22
CA ASN A 31 13.94 13.15 18.90
C ASN A 31 12.50 13.72 18.88
N GLY A 32 11.51 12.89 19.21
CA GLY A 32 10.10 13.26 19.27
C GLY A 32 9.40 13.41 17.92
N ARG A 33 10.10 13.22 16.79
CA ARG A 33 9.52 13.34 15.44
C ARG A 33 9.39 11.97 14.79
N GLY A 34 8.19 11.65 14.28
CA GLY A 34 7.95 10.43 13.51
C GLY A 34 8.90 10.33 12.31
N ARG A 35 9.51 9.17 12.10
CA ARG A 35 10.54 8.97 11.07
C ARG A 35 10.48 7.63 10.37
N TYR A 36 10.04 6.57 11.05
CA TYR A 36 9.95 5.23 10.46
C TYR A 36 8.62 4.58 10.82
N ALA A 37 8.22 3.57 10.04
CA ALA A 37 7.12 2.67 10.35
C ALA A 37 7.63 1.24 10.15
N ILE A 38 7.26 0.34 11.05
CA ILE A 38 7.46 -1.10 10.92
C ILE A 38 6.09 -1.72 10.68
N LEU A 39 5.99 -2.47 9.59
CA LEU A 39 4.77 -3.05 9.06
C LEU A 39 4.91 -4.57 9.03
N ASP A 40 3.80 -5.27 9.23
CA ASP A 40 3.71 -6.66 8.80
C ASP A 40 3.88 -6.75 7.27
N MET A 41 4.49 -7.83 6.78
CA MET A 41 4.72 -8.01 5.34
C MET A 41 3.42 -8.01 4.53
N LYS A 42 2.30 -8.49 5.08
CA LYS A 42 1.00 -8.44 4.39
C LYS A 42 0.54 -7.00 4.17
N ASP A 43 0.75 -6.12 5.14
CA ASP A 43 0.39 -4.70 5.01
C ASP A 43 1.33 -4.00 4.01
N TYR A 44 2.63 -4.30 4.06
CA TYR A 44 3.59 -3.77 3.10
C TYR A 44 3.23 -4.16 1.65
N GLU A 45 2.93 -5.42 1.39
CA GLU A 45 2.51 -5.88 0.06
C GLU A 45 1.16 -5.27 -0.35
N LYS A 46 0.22 -5.08 0.58
CA LYS A 46 -1.05 -4.40 0.31
C LYS A 46 -0.83 -2.95 -0.13
N VAL A 47 0.07 -2.20 0.52
CA VAL A 47 0.43 -0.83 0.11
C VAL A 47 1.01 -0.83 -1.30
N LYS A 48 1.95 -1.73 -1.59
CA LYS A 48 2.57 -1.86 -2.91
C LYS A 48 1.54 -2.21 -4.00
N ALA A 49 0.65 -3.15 -3.73
CA ALA A 49 -0.44 -3.52 -4.63
C ALA A 49 -1.41 -2.35 -4.87
N THR A 50 -1.73 -1.58 -3.84
CA THR A 50 -2.58 -0.39 -3.94
C THR A 50 -1.97 0.66 -4.86
N ILE A 51 -0.67 0.97 -4.69
CA ILE A 51 0.04 1.91 -5.57
C ILE A 51 0.02 1.42 -7.02
N LYS A 52 0.28 0.13 -7.24
CA LYS A 52 0.22 -0.47 -8.59
C LYS A 52 -1.17 -0.35 -9.21
N LEU A 53 -2.22 -0.60 -8.43
CA LEU A 53 -3.61 -0.49 -8.88
C LEU A 53 -3.94 0.96 -9.27
N LEU A 54 -3.63 1.93 -8.40
CA LEU A 54 -3.90 3.35 -8.68
C LEU A 54 -3.19 3.82 -9.95
N ASN A 55 -1.93 3.42 -10.15
CA ASN A 55 -1.20 3.71 -11.38
C ASN A 55 -1.84 3.07 -12.62
N ALA A 56 -2.36 1.84 -12.51
CA ALA A 56 -3.05 1.18 -13.61
C ALA A 56 -4.40 1.87 -13.93
N LEU A 57 -5.15 2.27 -12.90
CA LEU A 57 -6.40 3.02 -13.05
C LEU A 57 -6.17 4.37 -13.74
N GLU A 58 -5.15 5.12 -13.32
CA GLU A 58 -4.80 6.40 -13.94
C GLU A 58 -4.42 6.23 -15.42
N LYS A 59 -3.65 5.19 -15.76
CA LYS A 59 -3.35 4.85 -17.17
C LYS A 59 -4.60 4.52 -17.96
N GLY A 60 -5.49 3.69 -17.39
CA GLY A 60 -6.76 3.35 -18.01
C GLY A 60 -7.64 4.58 -18.24
N LYS A 61 -7.70 5.47 -17.24
CA LYS A 61 -8.46 6.71 -17.31
C LYS A 61 -7.97 7.60 -18.45
N LYS A 62 -6.68 7.91 -18.49
CA LYS A 62 -6.08 8.72 -19.58
C LYS A 62 -6.32 8.11 -20.94
N SER A 63 -6.16 6.79 -21.08
CA SER A 63 -6.44 6.11 -22.35
C SER A 63 -7.89 6.28 -22.79
N GLY A 64 -8.86 6.22 -21.87
CA GLY A 64 -10.26 6.43 -22.18
C GLY A 64 -10.59 7.88 -22.56
N GLU A 65 -9.97 8.84 -21.88
CA GLU A 65 -10.12 10.28 -22.18
C GLU A 65 -9.52 10.64 -23.55
N GLU A 66 -8.36 10.07 -23.91
CA GLU A 66 -7.65 10.38 -25.16
C GLU A 66 -8.14 9.57 -26.37
N LYS A 67 -8.48 8.29 -26.19
CA LYS A 67 -8.77 7.34 -27.28
C LYS A 67 -10.23 6.89 -27.31
N GLY A 68 -11.04 7.38 -26.39
CA GLY A 68 -12.42 6.96 -26.20
C GLY A 68 -12.56 5.73 -25.29
N TRP A 69 -13.72 5.62 -24.65
CA TRP A 69 -14.08 4.50 -23.79
C TRP A 69 -14.67 3.34 -24.58
N VAL A 70 -14.51 2.12 -24.06
CA VAL A 70 -15.17 0.93 -24.60
C VAL A 70 -16.37 0.63 -23.72
N LEU A 71 -17.55 0.45 -24.34
CA LEU A 71 -18.74 0.02 -23.61
C LEU A 71 -18.53 -1.39 -23.06
N SER A 72 -19.07 -1.67 -21.87
CA SER A 72 -18.89 -2.95 -21.18
C SER A 72 -19.25 -4.16 -22.06
N ASP A 73 -20.27 -4.04 -22.89
CA ASP A 73 -20.74 -5.10 -23.78
C ASP A 73 -19.74 -5.40 -24.92
N ASP A 74 -19.03 -4.37 -25.40
CA ASP A 74 -18.03 -4.49 -26.47
C ASP A 74 -16.68 -5.03 -25.97
N VAL A 75 -16.43 -4.98 -24.66
CA VAL A 75 -15.19 -5.51 -24.07
C VAL A 75 -15.07 -7.01 -24.32
N ARG A 76 -16.18 -7.77 -24.18
CA ARG A 76 -16.16 -9.23 -24.41
C ARG A 76 -15.89 -9.57 -25.88
N THR A 77 -16.44 -8.80 -26.82
CA THR A 77 -16.18 -8.99 -28.25
C THR A 77 -14.71 -8.72 -28.59
N ARG A 78 -14.09 -7.72 -27.96
CA ARG A 78 -12.68 -7.35 -28.20
C ARG A 78 -11.65 -8.29 -27.54
N PHE A 79 -12.01 -8.95 -26.44
CA PHE A 79 -11.07 -9.79 -25.66
C PHE A 79 -11.46 -11.27 -25.55
N GLY A 80 -12.61 -11.67 -26.12
CA GLY A 80 -13.12 -13.04 -26.13
C GLY A 80 -12.55 -13.93 -27.23
N GLU A 81 -11.74 -13.38 -28.15
CA GLU A 81 -10.99 -14.15 -29.14
C GLU A 81 -9.56 -14.41 -28.65
N LYS A 82 -9.41 -15.28 -27.64
CA LYS A 82 -8.17 -16.00 -27.34
C LYS A 82 -8.46 -17.35 -26.71
#